data_AF-Q84IB4-F1
#
_entry.id   AF-Q84IB4-F1
#
_cell.length_a   1.000
_cell.length_b   1.000
_cell.length_c   1.000
_cell.angle_alpha   90.00
_cell.angle_beta   90.00
_cell.angle_gamma   90.00
#
_symmetry.space_group_name_H-M   'P 1'
#
loop_
_entity.id
_entity.type
_entity.pdbx_description
1 polymer ?
#
loop_
_entity_poly.entity_id
_entity_poly.type
_entity_poly.pdbx_seq_one_letter_code
_entity_poly.pdbx_strand_id
1 'polypeptide(L)'
;MKTRNKKLSLFLSFGAPVLATSFLVSCAPSYRPSWGPENQQNRWNTNAHYDDGSSDPSDPRRILSPLWKKYRSDGKIMYVKGDTAIFDIPGFSVGTKEELASPTPWKYDTHAKMKKVIEEVKKYNNDPKNKVKIKNLVLDLSLNGGGDIPVVQKTLGFMTKKPVYMWDYDIASQKVYEDGARIDTNGDGKIDDNDGHLEFNWYVLAGKPTFSAASQFVALVQTKNLQKLLVKEPVAAWLKISH
;
A
#
# COMPACT_ATOMS: atom_id res chain seq x y z
N MET A 1 46.96 -19.67 31.66
CA MET A 1 47.21 -21.08 31.31
C MET A 1 46.47 -21.96 32.32
N LYS A 2 45.84 -23.06 31.85
CA LYS A 2 44.89 -23.99 32.53
C LYS A 2 43.41 -23.58 32.53
N THR A 3 42.79 -23.80 31.37
CA THR A 3 41.37 -24.11 31.19
C THR A 3 41.05 -25.49 31.77
N ARG A 4 39.93 -25.62 32.51
CA ARG A 4 39.37 -26.89 33.00
C ARG A 4 38.25 -27.32 32.06
N ASN A 5 38.47 -28.44 31.36
CA ASN A 5 37.47 -29.15 30.57
C ASN A 5 36.46 -29.86 31.48
N LYS A 6 35.16 -29.58 31.28
CA LYS A 6 34.08 -30.49 31.69
C LYS A 6 33.35 -30.93 30.42
N LYS A 7 33.46 -32.22 30.10
CA LYS A 7 32.63 -32.92 29.11
C LYS A 7 31.20 -32.97 29.64
N LEU A 8 30.24 -32.51 28.84
CA LEU A 8 28.84 -32.86 28.99
C LEU A 8 28.38 -33.47 27.66
N SER A 9 28.01 -34.75 27.72
CA SER A 9 27.42 -35.52 26.64
C SER A 9 25.96 -35.11 26.44
N LEU A 10 25.60 -34.67 25.23
CA LEU A 10 24.21 -34.47 24.83
C LEU A 10 23.84 -35.54 23.79
N PHE A 11 23.02 -36.50 24.22
CA PHE A 11 22.23 -37.35 23.33
C PHE A 11 21.10 -36.51 22.74
N LEU A 12 20.91 -36.52 21.42
CA LEU A 12 19.62 -36.19 20.80
C LEU A 12 19.50 -36.89 19.43
N SER A 13 18.69 -37.95 19.48
CA SER A 13 17.75 -38.49 18.49
C SER A 13 17.83 -38.00 17.04
N PHE A 14 17.95 -38.98 16.14
CA PHE A 14 17.59 -38.90 14.73
C PHE A 14 16.13 -38.45 14.54
N GLY A 15 15.90 -37.54 13.59
CA GLY A 15 14.60 -37.13 13.07
C GLY A 15 14.76 -36.62 11.63
N ALA A 16 13.90 -37.10 10.74
CA ALA A 16 13.96 -37.10 9.27
C ALA A 16 14.34 -35.77 8.55
N PRO A 17 14.86 -35.87 7.30
CA PRO A 17 15.15 -34.71 6.46
C PRO A 17 13.85 -34.13 5.86
N VAL A 18 13.59 -32.85 6.11
CA VAL A 18 12.57 -32.09 5.37
C VAL A 18 13.20 -31.57 4.09
N LEU A 19 12.66 -32.02 2.95
CA LEU A 19 13.00 -31.55 1.61
C LEU A 19 12.87 -30.03 1.51
N ALA A 20 13.98 -29.35 1.24
CA ALA A 20 13.98 -28.00 0.69
C ALA A 20 13.66 -28.09 -0.81
N THR A 21 12.40 -27.91 -1.19
CA THR A 21 12.05 -27.65 -2.58
C THR A 21 12.44 -26.21 -2.94
N SER A 22 13.57 -26.08 -3.63
CA SER A 22 13.97 -24.85 -4.30
C SER A 22 13.04 -24.58 -5.48
N PHE A 23 12.22 -23.53 -5.42
CA PHE A 23 11.56 -23.00 -6.61
C PHE A 23 12.57 -22.12 -7.36
N LEU A 24 13.17 -22.69 -8.40
CA LEU A 24 13.86 -21.92 -9.44
C LEU A 24 12.81 -21.21 -10.28
N VAL A 25 12.69 -19.89 -10.11
CA VAL A 25 11.95 -19.04 -11.05
C VAL A 25 12.83 -18.90 -12.30
N SER A 26 12.43 -19.61 -13.36
CA SER A 26 12.96 -19.45 -14.71
C SER A 26 12.58 -18.07 -15.24
N CYS A 27 13.53 -17.15 -15.33
CA CYS A 27 13.39 -15.91 -16.10
C CYS A 27 13.32 -16.26 -17.59
N ALA A 28 12.14 -16.13 -18.20
CA ALA A 28 12.04 -16.04 -19.66
C ALA A 28 12.52 -14.65 -20.12
N PRO A 29 13.23 -14.53 -21.27
CA PRO A 29 13.77 -13.26 -21.72
C PRO A 29 12.63 -12.34 -22.20
N SER A 30 12.52 -11.15 -21.60
CA SER A 30 11.61 -10.11 -22.08
C SER A 30 12.15 -9.47 -23.35
N TYR A 31 11.32 -9.51 -24.39
CA TYR A 31 11.49 -8.80 -25.66
C TYR A 31 11.65 -7.29 -25.39
N ARG A 32 12.78 -6.68 -25.80
CA ARG A 32 12.98 -5.22 -25.78
C ARG A 32 12.69 -4.66 -27.17
N PRO A 33 11.71 -3.76 -27.36
CA PRO A 33 11.73 -2.86 -28.50
C PRO A 33 12.76 -1.76 -28.25
N SER A 34 13.67 -1.56 -29.20
CA SER A 34 14.63 -0.45 -29.18
C SER A 34 13.91 0.88 -29.36
N TRP A 35 14.11 1.83 -28.45
CA TRP A 35 13.64 3.21 -28.61
C TRP A 35 14.86 4.15 -28.61
N GLY A 36 14.97 4.94 -29.67
CA GLY A 36 15.99 5.97 -29.85
C GLY A 36 15.79 7.19 -28.93
N PRO A 37 16.75 8.13 -28.93
CA PRO A 37 16.86 9.15 -27.90
C PRO A 37 16.03 10.39 -28.28
N GLU A 38 14.90 10.60 -27.62
CA GLU A 38 14.22 11.90 -27.68
C GLU A 38 13.60 12.26 -26.32
N ASN A 39 14.17 13.31 -25.71
CA ASN A 39 13.66 14.19 -24.66
C ASN A 39 12.94 13.56 -23.44
N GLN A 40 13.74 13.18 -22.43
CA GLN A 40 13.26 12.68 -21.13
C GLN A 40 12.81 13.74 -20.11
N GLN A 41 12.88 15.04 -20.41
CA GLN A 41 12.72 16.06 -19.37
C GLN A 41 11.27 16.50 -19.05
N ASN A 42 10.25 16.11 -19.83
CA ASN A 42 8.87 16.63 -19.67
C ASN A 42 7.77 15.55 -19.53
N ARG A 43 8.11 14.29 -19.23
CA ARG A 43 7.14 13.18 -19.20
C ARG A 43 6.53 12.83 -17.84
N TRP A 44 6.89 13.54 -16.77
CA TRP A 44 6.41 13.25 -15.41
C TRP A 44 5.48 14.33 -14.84
N ASN A 45 4.82 15.13 -15.69
CA ASN A 45 3.71 15.96 -15.25
C ASN A 45 2.40 15.17 -15.39
N THR A 46 2.14 14.26 -14.46
CA THR A 46 0.86 13.52 -14.40
C THR A 46 -0.21 14.32 -13.69
N ASN A 47 -0.49 15.53 -14.18
CA ASN A 47 -1.85 16.08 -14.17
C ASN A 47 -2.68 15.39 -15.26
N ALA A 48 -2.69 14.06 -15.24
CA ALA A 48 -3.54 13.27 -16.09
C ALA A 48 -4.97 13.43 -15.56
N HIS A 49 -5.67 14.43 -16.09
CA HIS A 49 -7.06 14.23 -16.43
C HIS A 49 -7.18 12.83 -17.03
N TYR A 50 -8.03 11.99 -16.43
CA TYR A 50 -8.24 10.61 -16.81
C TYR A 50 -8.77 10.55 -18.25
N ASP A 51 -7.85 10.60 -19.21
CA ASP A 51 -8.11 10.18 -20.57
C ASP A 51 -8.13 8.65 -20.53
N ASP A 52 -9.29 8.08 -20.87
CA ASP A 52 -9.55 6.65 -20.92
C ASP A 52 -8.90 5.97 -22.15
N GLY A 53 -7.96 6.68 -22.80
CA GLY A 53 -7.30 6.41 -24.09
C GLY A 53 -6.48 5.13 -24.22
N SER A 54 -6.72 4.11 -23.40
CA SER A 54 -6.36 2.73 -23.72
C SER A 54 -7.36 2.18 -24.74
N SER A 55 -6.96 2.10 -26.01
CA SER A 55 -7.74 1.44 -27.07
C SER A 55 -7.77 -0.09 -26.93
N ASP A 56 -7.08 -0.65 -25.92
CA ASP A 56 -7.03 -2.08 -25.65
C ASP A 56 -8.28 -2.56 -24.89
N PRO A 57 -9.17 -3.35 -25.53
CA PRO A 57 -10.38 -3.85 -24.89
C PRO A 57 -10.10 -4.85 -23.76
N SER A 58 -8.86 -5.34 -23.60
CA SER A 58 -8.45 -6.24 -22.53
C SER A 58 -7.92 -5.52 -21.27
N ASP A 59 -7.81 -4.18 -21.30
CA ASP A 59 -7.33 -3.41 -20.15
C ASP A 59 -8.24 -3.64 -18.92
N PRO A 60 -7.73 -4.27 -17.84
CA PRO A 60 -8.50 -4.52 -16.64
C PRO A 60 -9.08 -3.24 -16.05
N ARG A 61 -8.41 -2.09 -16.24
CA ARG A 61 -8.87 -0.78 -15.78
C ARG A 61 -10.15 -0.36 -16.50
N ARG A 62 -10.30 -0.67 -17.79
CA ARG A 62 -11.50 -0.36 -18.59
C ARG A 62 -12.67 -1.27 -18.22
N ILE A 63 -12.41 -2.53 -17.91
CA ILE A 63 -13.42 -3.51 -17.47
C ILE A 63 -13.91 -3.19 -16.05
N LEU A 64 -13.00 -2.75 -15.18
CA LEU A 64 -13.32 -2.43 -13.79
C LEU A 64 -13.90 -1.01 -13.64
N SER A 65 -13.63 -0.06 -14.54
CA SER A 65 -14.07 1.36 -14.43
C SER A 65 -15.59 1.59 -14.29
N PRO A 66 -16.50 0.85 -14.98
CA PRO A 66 -17.95 1.08 -14.87
C PRO A 66 -18.52 0.52 -13.56
N LEU A 67 -18.03 -0.64 -13.11
CA LEU A 67 -18.30 -1.14 -11.76
C LEU A 67 -17.75 -0.16 -10.72
N TRP A 68 -16.60 0.45 -11.01
CA TRP A 68 -16.00 1.49 -10.18
C TRP A 68 -16.84 2.76 -10.08
N LYS A 69 -17.42 3.28 -11.17
CA LYS A 69 -18.31 4.48 -11.09
C LYS A 69 -19.54 4.25 -10.20
N LYS A 70 -19.94 3.00 -9.98
CA LYS A 70 -21.07 2.61 -9.11
C LYS A 70 -20.69 2.48 -7.64
N TYR A 71 -19.44 2.15 -7.31
CA TYR A 71 -18.98 1.87 -5.94
C TYR A 71 -17.94 2.87 -5.42
N ARG A 72 -17.28 3.60 -6.32
CA ARG A 72 -16.46 4.76 -6.00
C ARG A 72 -17.41 5.88 -5.68
N SER A 73 -17.23 6.39 -4.48
CA SER A 73 -17.89 7.55 -3.91
C SER A 73 -18.32 8.59 -4.94
N ASP A 74 -19.60 8.97 -4.91
CA ASP A 74 -20.18 10.13 -5.59
C ASP A 74 -19.53 11.45 -5.12
N GLY A 75 -18.23 11.65 -5.36
CA GLY A 75 -17.42 12.72 -4.79
C GLY A 75 -17.07 12.58 -3.29
N LYS A 76 -17.50 11.51 -2.61
CA LYS A 76 -17.16 11.24 -1.19
C LYS A 76 -15.71 10.73 -1.04
N ILE A 77 -15.12 10.79 0.14
CA ILE A 77 -13.75 10.29 0.35
C ILE A 77 -13.67 8.78 0.60
N MET A 78 -14.77 8.20 1.10
CA MET A 78 -14.88 6.78 1.42
C MET A 78 -16.32 6.30 1.25
N TYR A 79 -16.48 4.99 1.11
CA TYR A 79 -17.75 4.28 1.16
C TYR A 79 -17.85 3.50 2.47
N VAL A 80 -19.02 3.50 3.12
CA VAL A 80 -19.22 2.79 4.38
C VAL A 80 -20.31 1.74 4.20
N LYS A 81 -20.02 0.51 4.64
CA LYS A 81 -20.97 -0.60 4.72
C LYS A 81 -20.78 -1.35 6.04
N GLY A 82 -21.80 -1.31 6.89
CA GLY A 82 -21.70 -1.92 8.22
C GLY A 82 -20.61 -1.27 9.07
N ASP A 83 -19.70 -2.09 9.60
CA ASP A 83 -18.53 -1.66 10.38
C ASP A 83 -17.28 -1.42 9.53
N THR A 84 -17.43 -1.37 8.20
CA THR A 84 -16.32 -1.31 7.25
C THR A 84 -16.37 -0.04 6.41
N ALA A 85 -15.26 0.70 6.40
CA ALA A 85 -15.03 1.78 5.46
C ALA A 85 -14.04 1.35 4.37
N ILE A 86 -14.35 1.70 3.13
CA ILE A 86 -13.58 1.38 1.94
C ILE A 86 -13.21 2.67 1.26
N PHE A 87 -11.94 2.84 0.94
CA PHE A 87 -11.44 4.00 0.21
C PHE A 87 -10.30 3.57 -0.71
N ASP A 88 -10.12 4.30 -1.79
CA ASP A 88 -9.10 3.98 -2.78
C ASP A 88 -7.97 5.03 -2.75
N ILE A 89 -6.82 4.66 -3.29
CA ILE A 89 -5.77 5.61 -3.67
C ILE A 89 -5.39 5.28 -5.11
N PRO A 90 -5.63 6.17 -6.09
CA PRO A 90 -5.37 5.85 -7.50
C PRO A 90 -3.87 5.87 -7.85
N GLY A 91 -3.06 6.56 -7.05
CA GLY A 91 -1.61 6.61 -7.15
C GLY A 91 -1.00 7.18 -5.88
N PHE A 92 0.25 6.82 -5.60
CA PHE A 92 1.04 7.40 -4.52
C PHE A 92 1.60 8.74 -4.98
N SER A 93 1.04 9.83 -4.47
CA SER A 93 1.35 11.19 -4.93
C SER A 93 1.76 12.11 -3.79
N VAL A 94 2.71 13.00 -4.10
CA VAL A 94 3.09 14.16 -3.27
C VAL A 94 2.44 15.42 -3.86
N GLY A 95 1.66 16.13 -3.05
CA GLY A 95 1.10 17.42 -3.46
C GLY A 95 2.16 18.52 -3.51
N THR A 96 1.99 19.50 -4.40
CA THR A 96 2.81 20.73 -4.40
C THR A 96 2.54 21.56 -3.14
N LYS A 97 3.38 22.58 -2.89
CA LYS A 97 3.16 23.49 -1.75
C LYS A 97 1.81 24.19 -1.84
N GLU A 98 1.41 24.59 -3.04
CA GLU A 98 0.14 25.27 -3.32
C GLU A 98 -1.05 24.30 -3.13
N GLU A 99 -0.93 23.06 -3.58
CA GLU A 99 -1.96 22.03 -3.42
C GLU A 99 -2.15 21.63 -1.95
N LEU A 100 -1.04 21.51 -1.20
CA LEU A 100 -1.05 21.22 0.23
C LEU A 100 -1.63 22.37 1.06
N ALA A 101 -1.48 23.62 0.59
CA ALA A 101 -2.10 24.80 1.20
C ALA A 101 -3.57 25.00 0.78
N SER A 102 -4.09 24.22 -0.18
CA SER A 102 -5.47 24.34 -0.65
C SER A 102 -6.48 23.90 0.41
N PRO A 103 -7.77 24.24 0.27
CA PRO A 103 -8.82 23.72 1.14
C PRO A 103 -9.07 22.21 1.03
N THR A 104 -8.53 21.56 -0.02
CA THR A 104 -8.76 20.13 -0.31
C THR A 104 -7.46 19.38 -0.62
N PRO A 105 -6.46 19.37 0.27
CA PRO A 105 -5.15 18.79 0.00
C PRO A 105 -5.22 17.27 -0.23
N TRP A 106 -6.21 16.59 0.35
CA TRP A 106 -6.47 15.15 0.18
C TRP A 106 -6.80 14.72 -1.26
N LYS A 107 -7.03 15.66 -2.17
CA LYS A 107 -7.22 15.37 -3.60
C LYS A 107 -5.90 15.17 -4.35
N TYR A 108 -4.82 15.73 -3.83
CA TYR A 108 -3.53 15.83 -4.52
C TYR A 108 -2.43 15.04 -3.79
N ASP A 109 -2.49 15.00 -2.46
CA ASP A 109 -1.49 14.35 -1.63
C ASP A 109 -2.06 13.11 -0.93
N THR A 110 -1.33 12.00 -1.04
CA THR A 110 -1.76 10.72 -0.48
C THR A 110 -1.73 10.71 1.04
N HIS A 111 -0.74 11.35 1.66
CA HIS A 111 -0.65 11.42 3.12
C HIS A 111 -1.80 12.26 3.70
N ALA A 112 -2.11 13.40 3.07
CA ALA A 112 -3.28 14.21 3.39
C ALA A 112 -4.58 13.41 3.20
N LYS A 113 -4.67 12.58 2.15
CA LYS A 113 -5.82 11.70 1.93
C LYS A 113 -6.01 10.69 3.05
N MET A 114 -4.93 10.03 3.48
CA MET A 114 -4.97 9.10 4.61
C MET A 114 -5.45 9.78 5.89
N LYS A 115 -4.90 10.96 6.24
CA LYS A 115 -5.39 11.76 7.38
C LYS A 115 -6.87 12.06 7.27
N LYS A 116 -7.29 12.52 6.10
CA LYS A 116 -8.68 12.88 5.85
C LYS A 116 -9.63 11.69 5.99
N VAL A 117 -9.24 10.50 5.53
CA VAL A 117 -10.04 9.28 5.73
C VAL A 117 -10.20 8.99 7.22
N ILE A 118 -9.12 9.03 8.01
CA ILE A 118 -9.18 8.79 9.45
C ILE A 118 -10.08 9.81 10.15
N GLU A 119 -9.99 11.10 9.80
CA GLU A 119 -10.89 12.13 10.31
C GLU A 119 -12.35 11.80 10.03
N GLU A 120 -12.69 11.44 8.79
CA GLU A 120 -14.07 11.14 8.41
C GLU A 120 -14.58 9.85 9.07
N VAL A 121 -13.72 8.85 9.28
CA VAL A 121 -14.05 7.65 10.07
C VAL A 121 -14.33 8.01 11.53
N LYS A 122 -13.50 8.86 12.14
CA LYS A 122 -13.71 9.32 13.52
C LYS A 122 -15.01 10.13 13.64
N LYS A 123 -15.29 11.03 12.69
CA LYS A 123 -16.57 11.76 12.63
C LYS A 123 -17.76 10.81 12.50
N TYR A 124 -17.68 9.84 11.60
CA TYR A 124 -18.71 8.81 11.44
C TYR A 124 -18.94 8.06 12.76
N ASN A 125 -17.86 7.67 13.44
CA ASN A 125 -17.95 6.95 14.71
C ASN A 125 -18.47 7.82 15.86
N ASN A 126 -18.28 9.14 15.82
CA ASN A 126 -18.78 10.03 16.86
C ASN A 126 -20.23 10.50 16.63
N ASP A 127 -20.77 10.36 15.42
CA ASP A 127 -22.17 10.70 15.15
C ASP A 127 -23.11 9.71 15.86
N PRO A 128 -24.01 10.18 16.75
CA PRO A 128 -24.95 9.32 17.47
C PRO A 128 -25.97 8.63 16.55
N LYS A 129 -26.19 9.12 15.32
CA LYS A 129 -27.06 8.48 14.34
C LYS A 129 -26.49 7.16 13.82
N ASN A 130 -25.17 6.99 13.87
CA ASN A 130 -24.49 5.78 13.41
C ASN A 130 -24.46 4.74 14.54
N LYS A 131 -25.38 3.76 14.44
CA LYS A 131 -25.55 2.65 15.39
C LYS A 131 -24.37 1.66 15.37
N VAL A 132 -23.71 1.53 14.22
CA VAL A 132 -22.55 0.66 14.04
C VAL A 132 -21.33 1.54 13.87
N LYS A 133 -20.28 1.27 14.64
CA LYS A 133 -18.99 1.96 14.53
C LYS A 133 -18.10 1.23 13.54
N ILE A 134 -17.40 1.99 12.71
CA ILE A 134 -16.37 1.48 11.80
C ILE A 134 -15.22 0.93 12.64
N LYS A 135 -14.87 -0.32 12.37
CA LYS A 135 -13.73 -1.05 12.94
C LYS A 135 -12.75 -1.51 11.87
N ASN A 136 -13.22 -1.64 10.63
CA ASN A 136 -12.45 -2.18 9.52
C ASN A 136 -12.21 -1.10 8.46
N LEU A 137 -10.96 -0.94 8.04
CA LEU A 137 -10.55 -0.04 6.96
C LEU A 137 -10.00 -0.85 5.80
N VAL A 138 -10.58 -0.67 4.62
CA VAL A 138 -10.14 -1.33 3.39
C VAL A 138 -9.53 -0.28 2.47
N LEU A 139 -8.22 -0.38 2.26
CA LEU A 139 -7.49 0.40 1.27
C LEU A 139 -7.51 -0.34 -0.07
N ASP A 140 -8.21 0.22 -1.06
CA ASP A 140 -8.28 -0.31 -2.41
C ASP A 140 -7.16 0.24 -3.31
N LEU A 141 -6.19 -0.62 -3.62
CA LEU A 141 -5.09 -0.37 -4.55
C LEU A 141 -5.28 -1.12 -5.87
N SER A 142 -6.46 -1.70 -6.12
CA SER A 142 -6.66 -2.63 -7.23
C SER A 142 -6.43 -2.02 -8.60
N LEU A 143 -6.58 -0.69 -8.74
CA LEU A 143 -6.28 0.08 -9.95
C LEU A 143 -5.11 1.07 -9.76
N ASN A 144 -4.31 0.92 -8.70
CA ASN A 144 -3.24 1.86 -8.39
C ASN A 144 -2.03 1.63 -9.29
N GLY A 145 -1.69 2.63 -10.11
CA GLY A 145 -0.59 2.57 -11.07
C GLY A 145 0.82 2.73 -10.47
N GLY A 146 0.93 2.94 -9.16
CA GLY A 146 2.17 3.24 -8.45
C GLY A 146 2.29 4.72 -8.11
N GLY A 147 3.52 5.25 -8.17
CA GLY A 147 3.82 6.65 -7.85
C GLY A 147 5.10 6.81 -7.04
N ASP A 148 5.10 7.78 -6.14
CA ASP A 148 6.26 8.16 -5.34
C ASP A 148 6.57 7.16 -4.22
N ILE A 149 7.80 6.62 -4.24
CA ILE A 149 8.29 5.66 -3.24
C ILE A 149 8.26 6.20 -1.80
N PRO A 150 8.70 7.45 -1.50
CA PRO A 150 8.64 7.97 -0.13
C PRO A 150 7.22 8.03 0.45
N VAL A 151 6.21 8.13 -0.42
CA VAL A 151 4.80 8.17 -0.01
C VAL A 151 4.30 6.79 0.41
N VAL A 152 4.90 5.71 -0.09
CA VAL A 152 4.64 4.33 0.37
C VAL A 152 4.95 4.20 1.87
N GLN A 153 6.13 4.65 2.32
CA GLN A 153 6.48 4.63 3.75
C GLN A 153 5.49 5.44 4.58
N LYS A 154 5.16 6.66 4.12
CA LYS A 154 4.18 7.54 4.77
C LYS A 154 2.82 6.87 4.93
N THR A 155 2.36 6.17 3.89
CA THR A 155 1.07 5.46 3.89
C THR A 155 1.10 4.26 4.82
N LEU A 156 2.20 3.50 4.84
CA LEU A 156 2.38 2.37 5.76
C LEU A 156 2.40 2.81 7.22
N GLY A 157 2.89 4.02 7.52
CA GLY A 157 2.89 4.59 8.88
C GLY A 157 1.49 4.60 9.53
N PHE A 158 0.41 4.77 8.76
CA PHE A 158 -0.95 4.71 9.30
C PHE A 158 -1.33 3.34 9.88
N MET A 159 -0.61 2.29 9.50
CA MET A 159 -0.90 0.90 9.85
C MET A 159 0.05 0.34 10.91
N THR A 160 1.01 1.13 11.41
CA THR A 160 2.04 0.67 12.36
C THR A 160 2.60 1.79 13.22
N LYS A 161 2.97 1.47 14.46
CA LYS A 161 3.77 2.35 15.34
C LYS A 161 5.28 2.15 15.18
N LYS A 162 5.66 1.05 14.55
CA LYS A 162 7.07 0.69 14.33
C LYS A 162 7.62 1.45 13.13
N PRO A 163 8.94 1.73 13.10
CA PRO A 163 9.57 2.29 11.91
C PRO A 163 9.29 1.41 10.68
N VAL A 164 8.97 2.05 9.57
CA VAL A 164 8.80 1.41 8.27
C VAL A 164 10.14 1.42 7.56
N TYR A 165 10.76 0.25 7.46
CA TYR A 165 12.01 0.06 6.73
C TYR A 165 11.76 -0.32 5.27
N MET A 166 12.49 0.35 4.37
CA MET A 166 12.58 0.05 2.96
C MET A 166 14.04 -0.14 2.56
N TRP A 167 14.26 -1.02 1.59
CA TRP A 167 15.59 -1.30 1.07
C TRP A 167 15.60 -1.01 -0.42
N ASP A 168 16.54 -0.18 -0.83
CA ASP A 168 16.77 0.17 -2.23
C ASP A 168 18.13 -0.37 -2.66
N TYR A 169 18.15 -1.02 -3.82
CA TYR A 169 19.39 -1.48 -4.43
C TYR A 169 19.72 -0.60 -5.62
N ASP A 170 20.80 0.17 -5.50
CA ASP A 170 21.32 0.97 -6.59
C ASP A 170 22.23 0.10 -7.47
N ILE A 171 21.78 -0.16 -8.69
CA ILE A 171 22.47 -1.06 -9.62
C ILE A 171 23.80 -0.46 -10.09
N ALA A 172 23.89 0.87 -10.20
CA ALA A 172 25.08 1.54 -10.74
C ALA A 172 26.26 1.50 -9.76
N SER A 173 25.97 1.71 -8.47
CA SER A 173 26.94 1.71 -7.38
C SER A 173 27.04 0.35 -6.66
N GLN A 174 26.14 -0.58 -6.96
CA GLN A 174 25.99 -1.88 -6.29
C GLN A 174 25.78 -1.78 -4.78
N LYS A 175 25.21 -0.66 -4.30
CA LYS A 175 24.96 -0.42 -2.88
C LYS A 175 23.53 -0.74 -2.52
N VAL A 176 23.35 -1.30 -1.32
CA VAL A 176 22.05 -1.41 -0.67
C VAL A 176 21.92 -0.23 0.29
N TYR A 177 20.83 0.51 0.15
CA TYR A 177 20.43 1.56 1.07
C TYR A 177 19.27 1.03 1.91
N GLU A 178 19.35 1.25 3.21
CA GLU A 178 18.24 1.03 4.12
C GLU A 178 17.73 2.40 4.55
N ASP A 179 16.43 2.62 4.37
CA ASP A 179 15.76 3.81 4.85
C ASP A 179 14.63 3.41 5.80
N GLY A 180 14.67 3.97 7.01
CA GLY A 180 13.74 3.68 8.09
C GLY A 180 13.08 4.94 8.58
N ALA A 181 11.76 5.04 8.38
CA ALA A 181 11.00 6.21 8.78
C ALA A 181 9.93 5.88 9.83
N ARG A 182 9.80 6.75 10.83
CA ARG A 182 8.58 6.87 11.65
C ARG A 182 7.80 8.08 11.11
N ILE A 183 6.48 7.97 11.07
CA ILE A 183 5.63 8.91 10.33
C ILE A 183 4.67 9.59 11.32
N ASP A 184 4.61 10.92 11.25
CA ASP A 184 3.57 11.73 11.89
C ASP A 184 2.24 11.61 11.11
N THR A 185 1.44 10.65 11.55
CA THR A 185 0.15 10.27 10.98
C THR A 185 -1.02 11.09 11.52
N ASN A 186 -0.85 11.79 12.64
CA ASN A 186 -1.91 12.59 13.26
C ASN A 186 -1.81 14.10 12.95
N GLY A 187 -0.65 14.58 12.49
CA GLY A 187 -0.38 15.97 12.10
C GLY A 187 -0.05 16.93 13.23
N ASP A 188 0.33 16.46 14.40
CA ASP A 188 0.68 17.31 15.54
C ASP A 188 2.15 17.77 15.54
N GLY A 189 2.94 17.35 14.55
CA GLY A 189 4.35 17.69 14.42
C GLY A 189 5.27 16.90 15.34
N LYS A 190 4.75 15.91 16.07
CA LYS A 190 5.51 14.98 16.90
C LYS A 190 5.40 13.59 16.31
N ILE A 191 6.40 12.77 16.60
CA ILE A 191 6.41 11.36 16.24
C ILE A 191 6.38 10.57 17.54
N ASP A 192 5.21 10.08 17.93
CA ASP A 192 4.99 9.47 19.23
C ASP A 192 4.00 8.27 19.20
N ASP A 193 3.49 7.87 20.36
CA ASP A 193 2.61 6.71 20.48
C ASP A 193 1.17 7.00 20.03
N ASN A 194 0.83 8.26 19.74
CA ASN A 194 -0.44 8.66 19.14
C ASN A 194 -0.44 8.50 17.61
N ASP A 195 0.71 8.18 17.02
CA ASP A 195 0.83 7.79 15.63
C ASP A 195 0.45 6.33 15.38
N GLY A 196 0.06 6.04 14.15
CA GLY A 196 -0.39 4.74 13.71
C GLY A 196 -1.79 4.43 14.24
N HIS A 197 -2.70 4.13 13.32
CA HIS A 197 -4.11 3.91 13.64
C HIS A 197 -4.41 2.43 13.86
N LEU A 198 -3.84 1.87 14.94
CA LEU A 198 -3.99 0.47 15.33
C LEU A 198 -5.36 0.15 15.95
N GLU A 199 -6.18 1.17 16.22
CA GLU A 199 -7.57 1.01 16.64
C GLU A 199 -8.47 0.42 15.54
N PHE A 200 -8.00 0.39 14.28
CA PHE A 200 -8.70 -0.20 13.15
C PHE A 200 -8.02 -1.47 12.64
N ASN A 201 -8.83 -2.42 12.17
CA ASN A 201 -8.35 -3.54 11.39
C ASN A 201 -8.14 -3.08 9.94
N TRP A 202 -6.91 -3.12 9.45
CA TRP A 202 -6.62 -2.72 8.08
C TRP A 202 -6.62 -3.91 7.13
N TYR A 203 -7.16 -3.68 5.96
CA TYR A 203 -7.18 -4.60 4.84
C TYR A 203 -6.72 -3.86 3.58
N VAL A 204 -5.97 -4.55 2.75
CA VAL A 204 -5.48 -4.00 1.48
C VAL A 204 -6.03 -4.86 0.35
N LEU A 205 -6.66 -4.23 -0.64
CA LEU A 205 -7.08 -4.88 -1.88
C LEU A 205 -6.07 -4.56 -2.97
N ALA A 206 -5.55 -5.60 -3.59
CA ALA A 206 -4.64 -5.52 -4.73
C ALA A 206 -5.26 -6.24 -5.94
N GLY A 207 -5.06 -5.69 -7.13
CA GLY A 207 -5.61 -6.18 -8.38
C GLY A 207 -4.51 -6.42 -9.41
N LYS A 208 -4.90 -6.95 -10.58
CA LYS A 208 -3.95 -7.14 -11.70
C LYS A 208 -3.22 -5.85 -12.10
N PRO A 209 -3.87 -4.67 -12.14
CA PRO A 209 -3.18 -3.44 -12.52
C PRO A 209 -2.52 -2.69 -11.34
N THR A 210 -2.18 -3.36 -10.24
CA THR A 210 -1.39 -2.79 -9.13
C THR A 210 0.10 -2.82 -9.49
N PHE A 211 0.72 -1.66 -9.77
CA PHE A 211 2.09 -1.58 -10.31
C PHE A 211 3.04 -0.68 -9.49
N SER A 212 4.36 -0.82 -9.73
CA SER A 212 5.41 0.06 -9.20
C SER A 212 5.32 0.23 -7.66
N ALA A 213 5.29 1.47 -7.15
CA ALA A 213 5.15 1.77 -5.72
C ALA A 213 4.02 1.01 -5.02
N ALA A 214 2.91 0.74 -5.73
CA ALA A 214 1.80 -0.01 -5.17
C ALA A 214 2.12 -1.50 -4.99
N SER A 215 2.87 -2.09 -5.93
CA SER A 215 3.36 -3.46 -5.77
C SER A 215 4.33 -3.58 -4.59
N GLN A 216 5.19 -2.56 -4.39
CA GLN A 216 6.08 -2.49 -3.23
C GLN A 216 5.31 -2.34 -1.92
N PHE A 217 4.28 -1.48 -1.89
CA PHE A 217 3.38 -1.35 -0.74
C PHE A 217 2.77 -2.70 -0.36
N VAL A 218 2.20 -3.43 -1.32
CA VAL A 218 1.60 -4.75 -1.09
C VAL A 218 2.63 -5.74 -0.54
N ALA A 219 3.83 -5.79 -1.13
CA ALA A 219 4.92 -6.65 -0.66
C ALA A 219 5.34 -6.31 0.78
N LEU A 220 5.41 -5.03 1.14
CA LEU A 220 5.77 -4.59 2.49
C LEU A 220 4.68 -4.97 3.52
N VAL A 221 3.40 -4.85 3.16
CA VAL A 221 2.29 -5.30 4.03
C VAL A 221 2.36 -6.80 4.30
N GLN A 222 2.68 -7.62 3.28
CA GLN A 222 2.83 -9.07 3.43
C GLN A 222 4.02 -9.44 4.32
N THR A 223 5.20 -8.93 3.97
CA THR A 223 6.47 -9.34 4.58
C THR A 223 6.61 -8.92 6.03
N LYS A 224 6.08 -7.75 6.39
CA LYS A 224 6.16 -7.23 7.75
C LYS A 224 5.00 -7.68 8.64
N ASN A 225 4.09 -8.51 8.11
CA ASN A 225 2.86 -8.96 8.77
C ASN A 225 2.11 -7.81 9.47
N LEU A 226 2.10 -6.64 8.82
CA LEU A 226 1.54 -5.43 9.44
C LEU A 226 0.03 -5.57 9.59
N GLN A 227 -0.63 -6.17 8.59
CA GLN A 227 -2.08 -6.16 8.45
C GLN A 227 -2.56 -7.35 7.60
N LYS A 228 -3.88 -7.62 7.62
CA LYS A 228 -4.47 -8.72 6.86
C LYS A 228 -4.68 -8.33 5.39
N LEU A 229 -3.79 -8.79 4.53
CA LEU A 229 -3.91 -8.58 3.09
C LEU A 229 -5.03 -9.43 2.48
N LEU A 230 -5.87 -8.81 1.66
CA LEU A 230 -6.89 -9.49 0.86
C LEU A 230 -6.48 -9.44 -0.63
N VAL A 231 -5.65 -10.39 -1.06
CA VAL A 231 -5.33 -10.56 -2.49
C VAL A 231 -6.47 -11.32 -3.16
N LYS A 232 -7.26 -10.66 -3.99
CA LYS A 232 -8.30 -11.29 -4.83
C LYS A 232 -8.53 -10.47 -6.09
N GLU A 233 -8.99 -11.13 -7.15
CA GLU A 233 -9.64 -10.39 -8.23
C GLU A 233 -10.74 -9.49 -7.64
N PRO A 234 -10.78 -8.19 -7.97
CA PRO A 234 -11.56 -7.19 -7.24
C PRO A 234 -13.01 -7.63 -7.00
N VAL A 235 -13.65 -8.17 -8.03
CA VAL A 235 -15.06 -8.60 -8.03
C VAL A 235 -15.37 -9.63 -6.94
N ALA A 236 -14.49 -10.60 -6.68
CA ALA A 236 -14.70 -11.64 -5.67
C ALA A 236 -14.44 -11.15 -4.23
N ALA A 237 -13.66 -10.09 -4.06
CA ALA A 237 -13.46 -9.45 -2.75
C ALA A 237 -14.72 -8.69 -2.32
N TRP A 238 -15.29 -7.88 -3.23
CA TRP A 238 -16.52 -7.13 -2.98
C TRP A 238 -17.71 -8.04 -2.62
N LEU A 239 -17.80 -9.23 -3.21
CA LEU A 239 -18.84 -10.22 -2.89
C LEU A 239 -18.69 -10.86 -1.49
N LYS A 240 -17.48 -10.96 -0.92
CA LYS A 240 -17.31 -11.48 0.44
C LYS A 240 -17.41 -10.43 1.54
N ILE A 241 -17.12 -9.16 1.23
CA ILE A 241 -17.33 -8.03 2.15
C ILE A 241 -18.82 -7.68 2.25
N SER A 242 -19.64 -8.19 1.32
CA SER A 242 -21.06 -7.86 1.23
C SER A 242 -22.03 -8.79 1.96
N HIS A 243 -21.54 -9.89 2.54
CA HIS A 243 -22.28 -10.87 3.35
C HIS A 243 -21.74 -10.88 4.78
#